data_AF-A0A0M8M9L5-F1
#
_entry.id   AF-A0A0M8M9L5-F1
#
_cell.length_a   1.000
_cell.length_b   1.000
_cell.length_c   1.000
_cell.angle_alpha   90.00
_cell.angle_beta   90.00
_cell.angle_gamma   90.00
#
_symmetry.space_group_name_H-M   'P 1'
#
loop_
_entity.id
_entity.type
_entity.pdbx_description
1 polymer ?
#
loop_
_entity_poly.entity_id
_entity_poly.type
_entity_poly.pdbx_seq_one_letter_code
_entity_poly.pdbx_strand_id
1 'polypeptide(L)' 'MSKFIDIKENDTTHSINIDFIVSVSENKSIATIHLNNREIVTQLSLEKVKVLIANASPY' A
#
# COMPACT_ATOMS: atom_id res chain seq x y z
N MET A 1 -17.14 -3.51 6.33
CA MET A 1 -16.85 -2.42 5.38
C MET A 1 -15.41 -2.64 4.94
N SER A 2 -15.14 -2.94 3.66
CA SER A 2 -13.77 -3.10 3.19
C SER A 2 -13.07 -1.75 3.10
N LYS A 3 -11.86 -1.67 3.64
CA LYS A 3 -11.07 -0.44 3.72
C LYS A 3 -10.08 -0.43 2.54
N PHE A 4 -10.06 0.64 1.76
CA PHE A 4 -9.19 0.76 0.58
C PHE A 4 -8.22 1.92 0.73
N ILE A 5 -6.99 1.75 0.24
CA ILE A 5 -6.04 2.82 -0.01
C ILE A 5 -5.85 2.98 -1.51
N ASP A 6 -5.73 4.21 -1.97
CA ASP A 6 -5.39 4.52 -3.36
C ASP A 6 -3.93 4.99 -3.41
N ILE A 7 -3.12 4.27 -4.18
CA ILE A 7 -1.74 4.63 -4.45
C ILE A 7 -1.64 5.09 -5.89
N LYS A 8 -1.37 6.38 -6.08
CA LYS A 8 -1.15 6.95 -7.40
C LYS A 8 0.32 6.84 -7.77
N GLU A 9 0.60 6.11 -8.85
CA GLU A 9 1.92 6.03 -9.47
C GLU A 9 1.84 6.46 -10.93
N ASN A 10 2.53 7.56 -11.26
CA ASN A 10 2.47 8.20 -12.56
C ASN A 10 1.00 8.52 -12.94
N ASP A 11 0.47 7.84 -13.96
CA ASP A 11 -0.91 7.96 -14.45
C ASP A 11 -1.83 6.81 -14.01
N THR A 12 -1.32 5.87 -13.23
CA THR A 12 -2.07 4.71 -12.73
C THR A 12 -2.40 4.85 -11.25
N THR A 13 -3.68 4.68 -10.91
CA THR A 13 -4.11 4.58 -9.52
C THR A 13 -4.33 3.12 -9.16
N HIS A 14 -3.58 2.63 -8.18
CA HIS A 14 -3.74 1.31 -7.59
C HIS A 14 -4.64 1.41 -6.37
N SER A 15 -5.89 0.97 -6.50
CA SER A 15 -6.79 0.78 -5.36
C SER A 15 -6.51 -0.57 -4.69
N ILE A 16 -6.15 -0.52 -3.41
CA ILE A 16 -5.69 -1.67 -2.63
C ILE A 16 -6.58 -1.81 -1.42
N ASN A 17 -7.21 -2.96 -1.27
CA ASN A 17 -7.93 -3.27 -0.03
C ASN A 17 -6.92 -3.67 1.05
N ILE A 18 -6.92 -2.93 2.16
CA ILE A 18 -5.96 -3.11 3.25
C ILE A 18 -6.14 -4.44 3.99
N ASP A 19 -7.34 -5.03 3.94
CA ASP A 19 -7.63 -6.32 4.58
C ASP A 19 -6.81 -7.47 3.96
N PHE A 20 -6.32 -7.28 2.73
CA PHE A 20 -5.48 -8.27 2.05
C PHE A 20 -3.98 -8.00 2.17
N ILE A 21 -3.57 -6.90 2.80
CA ILE A 21 -2.15 -6.56 2.95
C ILE A 21 -1.56 -7.47 4.03
N VAL A 22 -0.57 -8.25 3.65
CA VAL A 22 0.15 -9.17 4.53
C VAL A 22 1.33 -8.44 5.17
N SER A 23 2.10 -7.72 4.37
CA SER A 23 3.28 -6.99 4.83
C SER A 23 3.66 -5.87 3.86
N VAL A 24 4.52 -4.96 4.33
CA VAL A 24 5.13 -3.92 3.49
C VAL A 24 6.63 -3.95 3.74
N SER A 25 7.41 -4.07 2.67
CA SER A 25 8.87 -4.04 2.68
C SER A 25 9.39 -2.85 1.90
N GLU A 26 10.63 -2.43 2.15
CA GLU A 26 11.28 -1.37 1.38
C GLU A 26 12.67 -1.82 0.94
N ASN A 27 12.99 -1.56 -0.32
CA ASN A 27 14.31 -1.82 -0.89
C ASN A 27 14.77 -0.60 -1.68
N LYS A 28 15.91 0.00 -1.29
CA LYS A 28 16.52 1.15 -1.97
C LYS A 28 15.52 2.29 -2.26
N SER A 29 14.66 2.63 -1.29
CA SER A 29 13.61 3.68 -1.39
C SER A 29 12.40 3.33 -2.26
N ILE A 30 12.25 2.07 -2.65
CA ILE A 30 11.04 1.55 -3.32
C ILE A 30 10.31 0.69 -2.29
N ALA A 31 9.08 1.06 -1.96
CA ALA A 31 8.24 0.22 -1.12
C ALA A 31 7.54 -0.86 -1.95
N THR A 32 7.34 -2.02 -1.35
CA THR A 32 6.60 -3.14 -1.93
C THR A 32 5.55 -3.59 -0.94
N ILE A 33 4.31 -3.59 -1.38
CA ILE A 33 3.13 -4.01 -0.61
C ILE A 33 2.82 -5.43 -1.02
N HIS A 34 2.96 -6.34 -0.07
CA HIS A 34 2.67 -7.75 -0.25
C HIS A 34 1.21 -8.00 0.11
N LEU A 35 0.41 -8.38 -0.89
CA LEU A 35 -0.97 -8.83 -0.71
C LEU A 35 -1.01 -10.36 -0.81
N ASN A 36 -2.07 -10.97 -0.28
CA ASN A 36 -2.25 -12.43 -0.34
C ASN A 36 -2.08 -13.06 -1.74
N ASN A 37 -2.36 -12.31 -2.80
CA ASN A 37 -2.43 -12.80 -4.18
C ASN A 37 -1.58 -12.03 -5.19
N ARG A 38 -0.90 -10.95 -4.79
CA ARG A 38 -0.05 -10.14 -5.66
C ARG A 38 0.85 -9.21 -4.85
N GLU A 39 1.85 -8.65 -5.51
CA GLU A 39 2.71 -7.61 -4.94
C GLU A 39 2.47 -6.31 -5.70
N ILE A 40 2.51 -5.18 -4.99
CA ILE A 40 2.45 -3.84 -5.58
C ILE A 40 3.71 -3.10 -5.20
N VAL A 41 4.54 -2.84 -6.20
CA VAL A 41 5.74 -2.03 -6.07
C VAL A 41 5.32 -0.57 -6.24
N THR A 42 5.82 0.32 -5.38
CA THR A 42 5.53 1.75 -5.44
C THR A 42 6.78 2.58 -5.13
N GLN A 43 6.93 3.70 -5.81
CA GLN A 43 7.94 4.72 -5.50
C GLN A 43 7.69 5.49 -4.19
N LEU A 44 6.60 5.22 -3.48
CA LEU A 44 6.39 5.78 -2.14
C LEU A 44 7.37 5.16 -1.13
N SER A 45 7.79 5.96 -0.15
CA SER A 45 8.54 5.46 1.00
C SER A 45 7.67 4.59 1.91
N LEU A 46 8.33 3.68 2.64
CA LEU A 46 7.67 2.77 3.59
C LEU A 46 6.79 3.51 4.59
N GLU A 47 7.26 4.64 5.11
CA GLU A 47 6.52 5.45 6.08
C GLU A 47 5.23 6.00 5.50
N LYS A 48 5.26 6.52 4.26
CA LYS A 48 4.06 7.03 3.59
C LYS A 48 3.04 5.93 3.39
N VAL A 49 3.48 4.75 2.96
CA VAL A 49 2.59 3.59 2.78
C VAL A 49 1.94 3.19 4.12
N LYS A 50 2.72 3.13 5.20
CA LYS A 50 2.19 2.82 6.54
C LYS A 50 1.16 3.84 7.02
N VAL A 51 1.40 5.13 6.80
CA VAL A 51 0.45 6.20 7.14
C VAL A 51 -0.84 6.08 6.34
N LEU A 52 -0.76 5.76 5.04
CA LEU A 52 -1.95 5.53 4.21
C LEU A 52 -2.78 4.36 4.73
N ILE A 53 -2.14 3.24 5.08
CA ILE A 53 -2.81 2.08 5.66
C ILE A 53 -3.47 2.43 7.00
N ALA A 54 -2.75 3.14 7.87
CA ALA A 54 -3.26 3.56 9.17
C ALA A 54 -4.45 4.54 9.04
N ASN A 55 -4.40 5.48 8.11
CA ASN A 55 -5.50 6.43 7.86
C ASN A 55 -6.74 5.73 7.26
N ALA A 56 -6.54 4.75 6.38
CA ALA A 56 -7.64 3.95 5.83
C ALA A 56 -8.24 3.00 6.87
N SER A 57 -7.52 2.69 7.94
CA SER A 57 -8.03 1.96 9.09
C SER A 57 -8.24 2.86 10.30
N PRO A 58 -9.36 3.62 10.36
CA PRO A 58 -9.80 4.13 11.65
C PRO A 58 -10.03 2.91 12.55
N TYR A 59 -9.43 2.94 13.73
CA TYR A 59 -9.67 1.98 14.80
C TYR A 59 -11.17 1.71 14.97
#